data_AF-A0A396F2P6-F1
#
_entry.id   AF-A0A396F2P6-F1
#
_cell.length_a   1.000
_cell.length_b   1.000
_cell.length_c   1.000
_cell.angle_alpha   90.00
_cell.angle_beta   90.00
_cell.angle_gamma   90.00
#
_symmetry.space_group_name_H-M   'P 1'
#
loop_
_entity.id
_entity.type
_entity.pdbx_description
1 polymer ?
#
loop_
_entity_poly.entity_id
_entity_poly.type
_entity_poly.pdbx_seq_one_letter_code
_entity_poly.pdbx_strand_id
1 'polypeptide(L)'
;MAKGNKKSLFWTSYSDLMTSLFFTLLVLFVVAIIAMGRALKKANDLQIATQAEIDKIHNIENSIQNIDSKWFEYNELHKKHVLKIDVSFPIGQSEITHIPLEKREELYSAGLAIDQFLKHAEEEYGESVKYLLIIEGQASNDGYTGNFDLSYQRALSLYRYFQINRHLDLKRQNCEVLVCGSGTEGALRAYPDNASNTKNQRFLIHILPKPGIIN
;
A
#
# COMPACT_ATOMS: atom_id res chain seq x y z
N MET A 1 47.33 -80.62 -1.25
CA MET A 1 46.10 -80.13 -0.58
C MET A 1 46.14 -78.62 -0.51
N ALA A 2 45.21 -77.90 -1.16
CA ALA A 2 44.79 -76.51 -0.88
C ALA A 2 43.96 -75.97 -2.06
N LYS A 3 42.68 -76.34 -2.15
CA LYS A 3 41.76 -75.80 -3.18
C LYS A 3 40.44 -75.24 -2.62
N GLY A 4 40.35 -75.05 -1.30
CA GLY A 4 39.14 -74.58 -0.59
C GLY A 4 39.11 -73.10 -0.20
N ASN A 5 40.25 -72.38 -0.22
CA ASN A 5 40.36 -71.07 0.44
C ASN A 5 39.99 -69.83 -0.39
N LYS A 6 39.86 -69.94 -1.73
CA LYS A 6 39.60 -68.77 -2.59
C LYS A 6 38.13 -68.35 -2.61
N LYS A 7 37.19 -69.30 -2.45
CA LYS A 7 35.76 -68.99 -2.40
C LYS A 7 35.37 -68.35 -1.07
N SER A 8 35.90 -68.85 0.06
CA SER A 8 35.65 -68.25 1.38
C SER A 8 36.17 -66.81 1.45
N LEU A 9 37.40 -66.54 0.97
CA LEU A 9 37.95 -65.19 0.92
C LEU A 9 37.08 -64.21 0.11
N PHE A 10 36.58 -64.64 -1.07
CA PHE A 10 35.73 -63.81 -1.90
C PHE A 10 34.41 -63.42 -1.20
N TRP A 11 33.74 -64.39 -0.57
CA TRP A 11 32.50 -64.13 0.16
C TRP A 11 32.70 -63.25 1.38
N THR A 12 33.80 -63.41 2.12
CA THR A 12 34.12 -62.53 3.25
C THR A 12 34.36 -61.11 2.79
N SER A 13 35.16 -60.89 1.73
CA SER A 13 35.43 -59.55 1.18
C SER A 13 34.20 -58.91 0.53
N TYR A 14 33.34 -59.68 -0.13
CA TYR A 14 32.07 -59.19 -0.68
C TYR A 14 31.07 -58.81 0.42
N SER A 15 30.99 -59.63 1.48
CA SER A 15 30.17 -59.32 2.66
C SER A 15 30.67 -58.08 3.39
N ASP A 16 31.99 -57.92 3.51
CA ASP A 16 32.62 -56.74 4.13
C ASP A 16 32.38 -55.46 3.29
N LEU A 17 32.47 -55.57 1.96
CA LEU A 17 32.12 -54.48 1.05
C LEU A 17 30.65 -54.07 1.18
N MET A 18 29.71 -55.03 1.19
CA MET A 18 28.28 -54.73 1.30
C MET A 18 27.91 -54.12 2.65
N THR A 19 28.50 -54.61 3.75
CA THR A 19 28.25 -54.04 5.08
C THR A 19 28.88 -52.65 5.23
N SER A 20 30.08 -52.43 4.71
CA SER A 20 30.71 -51.11 4.66
C SER A 20 29.89 -50.12 3.83
N LEU A 21 29.43 -50.53 2.64
CA LEU A 21 28.57 -49.69 1.80
C LEU A 21 27.24 -49.38 2.50
N PHE A 22 26.61 -50.38 3.13
CA PHE A 22 25.40 -50.20 3.91
C PHE A 22 25.59 -49.19 5.06
N PHE A 23 26.69 -49.28 5.80
CA PHE A 23 27.01 -48.33 6.86
C PHE A 23 27.23 -46.91 6.32
N THR A 24 27.97 -46.75 5.21
CA THR A 24 28.17 -45.42 4.60
C THR A 24 26.86 -44.80 4.11
N LEU A 25 25.98 -45.60 3.49
CA LEU A 25 24.66 -45.16 3.06
C LEU A 25 23.75 -44.82 4.24
N LEU A 26 23.79 -45.59 5.33
CA LEU A 26 23.04 -45.32 6.55
C LEU A 26 23.46 -43.97 7.17
N VAL A 27 24.76 -43.70 7.25
CA VAL A 27 25.28 -42.42 7.77
C VAL A 27 24.85 -41.25 6.87
N LEU A 28 24.99 -41.40 5.55
CA LEU A 28 24.50 -40.41 4.58
C LEU A 28 23.00 -40.15 4.70
N PHE A 29 22.20 -41.21 4.90
CA PHE A 29 20.76 -41.12 5.08
C PHE A 29 20.39 -40.34 6.36
N VAL A 30 21.05 -40.63 7.48
CA VAL A 30 20.83 -39.89 8.74
C VAL A 30 21.21 -38.41 8.58
N VAL A 31 22.33 -38.10 7.95
CA VAL A 31 22.74 -36.71 7.66
C VAL A 31 21.73 -36.01 6.76
N ALA A 32 21.24 -36.68 5.71
CA ALA A 32 20.23 -36.15 4.81
C ALA A 32 18.91 -35.83 5.53
N ILE A 33 18.43 -36.72 6.41
CA ILE A 33 17.22 -36.47 7.23
C ILE A 33 17.40 -35.24 8.11
N ILE A 34 18.54 -35.12 8.80
CA ILE A 34 18.81 -33.97 9.68
C ILE A 34 18.88 -32.67 8.87
N ALA A 35 19.56 -32.69 7.72
CA ALA A 35 19.65 -31.53 6.83
C ALA A 35 18.28 -31.11 6.28
N MET A 36 17.48 -32.08 5.84
CA MET A 36 16.13 -31.84 5.32
C MET A 36 15.19 -31.31 6.41
N GLY A 37 15.24 -31.86 7.63
CA GLY A 37 14.44 -31.36 8.75
C GLY A 37 14.75 -29.91 9.11
N ARG A 38 16.04 -29.52 9.08
CA ARG A 38 16.45 -28.12 9.28
C ARG A 38 16.00 -27.21 8.13
N ALA A 39 16.08 -27.69 6.89
CA ALA A 39 15.62 -26.95 5.71
C ALA A 39 14.10 -26.74 5.74
N LEU A 40 13.33 -27.78 6.07
CA LEU A 40 11.88 -27.72 6.24
C LEU A 40 11.47 -26.74 7.33
N LYS A 41 12.15 -26.77 8.49
CA LYS A 41 11.86 -25.82 9.57
C LYS A 41 12.08 -24.37 9.12
N LYS A 42 13.22 -24.08 8.50
CA LYS A 42 13.51 -22.73 7.97
C LYS A 42 12.51 -22.29 6.90
N ALA A 43 12.13 -23.19 6.00
CA ALA A 43 11.13 -22.89 4.97
C ALA A 43 9.76 -22.60 5.58
N ASN A 44 9.36 -23.36 6.60
CA ASN A 44 8.10 -23.18 7.30
C ASN A 44 8.09 -21.87 8.12
N ASP A 45 9.16 -21.59 8.86
CA ASP A 45 9.31 -20.34 9.62
C ASP A 45 9.25 -19.12 8.69
N LEU A 46 9.91 -19.19 7.52
CA LEU A 46 9.84 -18.15 6.49
C LEU A 46 8.42 -18.02 5.92
N GLN A 47 7.75 -19.13 5.63
CA GLN A 47 6.39 -19.12 5.10
C GLN A 47 5.40 -18.51 6.09
N ILE A 48 5.54 -18.80 7.38
CA ILE A 48 4.71 -18.22 8.46
C ILE A 48 4.93 -16.71 8.55
N ALA A 49 6.19 -16.26 8.54
CA ALA A 49 6.52 -14.83 8.56
C ALA A 49 5.92 -14.10 7.35
N THR A 50 6.12 -14.64 6.15
CA THR A 50 5.55 -14.08 4.91
C THR A 50 4.02 -14.04 4.95
N GLN A 51 3.35 -15.06 5.48
CA GLN A 51 1.89 -15.08 5.57
C GLN A 51 1.39 -14.01 6.55
N ALA A 52 2.03 -13.86 7.70
CA ALA A 52 1.67 -12.84 8.68
C ALA A 52 1.85 -11.41 8.12
N GLU A 53 2.85 -11.18 7.27
CA GLU A 53 3.03 -9.91 6.56
C GLU A 53 1.90 -9.66 5.54
N ILE A 54 1.56 -10.67 4.75
CA ILE A 54 0.46 -10.59 3.78
C ILE A 54 -0.86 -10.29 4.48
N ASP A 55 -1.15 -10.96 5.60
CA ASP A 55 -2.39 -10.77 6.37
C ASP A 55 -2.46 -9.34 6.95
N LYS A 56 -1.34 -8.80 7.43
CA LYS A 56 -1.26 -7.39 7.87
C LYS A 56 -1.54 -6.42 6.74
N ILE A 57 -0.98 -6.64 5.54
CA ILE A 57 -1.24 -5.81 4.37
C ILE A 57 -2.74 -5.83 4.03
N HIS A 58 -3.36 -7.01 4.00
CA HIS A 58 -4.79 -7.14 3.74
C HIS A 58 -5.64 -6.44 4.80
N ASN A 59 -5.27 -6.55 6.08
CA ASN A 59 -5.98 -5.85 7.16
C ASN A 59 -5.88 -4.33 7.00
N ILE A 60 -4.71 -3.80 6.65
CA ILE A 60 -4.53 -2.37 6.38
C ILE A 60 -5.37 -1.94 5.18
N GLU A 61 -5.33 -2.69 4.07
CA GLU A 61 -6.13 -2.39 2.88
C GLU A 61 -7.63 -2.39 3.20
N ASN A 62 -8.11 -3.39 3.95
CA ASN A 62 -9.51 -3.47 4.40
C ASN A 62 -9.89 -2.32 5.35
N SER A 63 -9.00 -1.92 6.26
CA SER A 63 -9.25 -0.80 7.17
C SER A 63 -9.37 0.53 6.42
N ILE A 64 -8.61 0.71 5.34
CA ILE A 64 -8.77 1.90 4.48
C ILE A 64 -10.04 1.78 3.64
N GLN A 65 -10.40 0.59 3.16
CA GLN A 65 -11.70 0.35 2.51
C GLN A 65 -12.88 0.80 3.37
N ASN A 66 -12.75 0.66 4.69
CA ASN A 66 -13.74 1.04 5.68
C ASN A 66 -13.66 2.51 6.16
N ILE A 67 -12.78 3.34 5.58
CA ILE A 67 -12.81 4.78 5.83
C ILE A 67 -14.20 5.33 5.48
N ASP A 68 -14.68 6.33 6.23
CA ASP A 68 -16.08 6.78 6.22
C ASP A 68 -16.68 6.84 4.80
N SER A 69 -17.49 5.82 4.49
CA SER A 69 -18.11 5.60 3.17
C SER A 69 -19.11 6.69 2.79
N LYS A 70 -19.47 7.54 3.76
CA LYS A 70 -20.21 8.77 3.51
C LYS A 70 -19.40 9.73 2.64
N TRP A 71 -18.10 9.87 2.92
CA TRP A 71 -17.25 10.90 2.31
C TRP A 71 -16.29 10.35 1.26
N PHE A 72 -15.87 9.09 1.39
CA PHE A 72 -14.90 8.47 0.50
C PHE A 72 -15.48 7.22 -0.17
N GLU A 73 -15.03 6.98 -1.39
CA GLU A 73 -15.33 5.77 -2.15
C GLU A 73 -14.02 5.14 -2.63
N TYR A 74 -13.91 3.81 -2.50
CA TYR A 74 -12.77 3.10 -3.06
C TYR A 74 -12.96 2.92 -4.56
N ASN A 75 -12.05 3.47 -5.36
CA ASN A 75 -12.02 3.24 -6.79
C ASN A 75 -11.17 2.00 -7.10
N GLU A 76 -11.81 0.88 -7.43
CA GLU A 76 -11.13 -0.39 -7.71
C GLU A 76 -10.15 -0.30 -8.88
N LEU A 77 -10.49 0.46 -9.93
CA LEU A 77 -9.67 0.59 -11.14
C LEU A 77 -8.35 1.32 -10.84
N HIS A 78 -8.41 2.38 -10.03
CA HIS A 78 -7.26 3.22 -9.70
C HIS A 78 -6.66 2.89 -8.32
N LYS A 79 -7.18 1.89 -7.62
CA LYS A 79 -6.76 1.41 -6.30
C LYS A 79 -6.56 2.54 -5.28
N LYS A 80 -7.50 3.48 -5.23
CA LYS A 80 -7.39 4.65 -4.35
C LYS A 80 -8.74 5.09 -3.81
N HIS A 81 -8.74 5.62 -2.60
CA HIS A 81 -9.89 6.26 -1.98
C HIS A 81 -10.09 7.66 -2.54
N VAL A 82 -11.28 7.96 -3.02
CA VAL A 82 -11.59 9.24 -3.67
C VAL A 82 -12.71 9.92 -2.90
N LEU A 83 -12.55 11.22 -2.66
CA LEU A 83 -13.60 12.05 -2.07
C LEU A 83 -14.85 12.09 -2.97
N LYS A 84 -16.02 11.85 -2.39
CA LYS A 84 -17.33 11.83 -3.07
C LYS A 84 -17.98 13.20 -3.21
N ILE A 85 -17.49 14.20 -2.47
CA ILE A 85 -18.06 15.55 -2.48
C ILE A 85 -17.83 16.17 -3.85
N ASP A 86 -18.92 16.54 -4.53
CA ASP A 86 -18.83 17.30 -5.78
C ASP A 86 -18.43 18.74 -5.47
N VAL A 87 -17.16 19.04 -5.73
CA VAL A 87 -16.56 20.37 -5.55
C VAL A 87 -16.07 20.84 -6.90
N SER A 88 -16.44 22.07 -7.26
CA SER A 88 -15.94 22.72 -8.47
C SER A 88 -15.58 24.17 -8.17
N PHE A 89 -14.46 24.61 -8.74
CA PHE A 89 -14.02 25.99 -8.74
C PHE A 89 -14.57 26.70 -9.98
N PRO A 90 -14.87 28.00 -9.88
CA PRO A 90 -15.10 28.81 -11.07
C PRO A 90 -13.86 28.87 -11.97
N ILE A 91 -14.10 29.23 -13.24
CA ILE A 91 -13.05 29.35 -14.27
C ILE A 91 -11.97 30.31 -13.80
N GLY A 92 -10.70 29.88 -13.89
CA GLY A 92 -9.53 30.67 -13.51
C GLY A 92 -9.37 30.90 -12.00
N GLN A 93 -10.25 30.37 -11.16
CA GLN A 93 -10.19 30.54 -9.71
C GLN A 93 -9.57 29.33 -9.02
N SER A 94 -8.83 29.59 -7.94
CA SER A 94 -8.21 28.59 -7.08
C SER A 94 -8.48 28.77 -5.59
N GLU A 95 -8.97 29.94 -5.18
CA GLU A 95 -9.24 30.22 -3.76
C GLU A 95 -10.46 29.46 -3.24
N ILE A 96 -10.32 28.85 -2.05
CA ILE A 96 -11.36 28.03 -1.41
C ILE A 96 -12.64 28.83 -1.16
N THR A 97 -12.55 30.15 -0.98
CA THR A 97 -13.69 31.03 -0.71
C THR A 97 -14.69 31.10 -1.86
N HIS A 98 -14.29 30.74 -3.07
CA HIS A 98 -15.19 30.63 -4.22
C HIS A 98 -16.07 29.38 -4.16
N ILE A 99 -15.75 28.41 -3.31
CA ILE A 99 -16.61 27.26 -3.06
C ILE A 99 -17.69 27.65 -2.04
N PRO A 100 -18.96 27.29 -2.28
CA PRO A 100 -20.06 27.56 -1.35
C PRO A 100 -19.75 27.12 0.09
N LEU A 101 -20.19 27.90 1.07
CA LEU A 101 -19.91 27.62 2.48
C LEU A 101 -20.36 26.22 2.90
N GLU A 102 -21.55 25.78 2.45
CA GLU A 102 -22.07 24.43 2.71
C GLU A 102 -21.08 23.34 2.29
N LYS A 103 -20.55 23.43 1.06
CA LYS A 103 -19.53 22.50 0.56
C LYS A 103 -18.22 22.59 1.33
N ARG A 104 -17.84 23.78 1.78
CA ARG A 104 -16.68 23.96 2.66
C ARG A 104 -16.86 23.31 4.04
N GLU A 105 -18.07 23.26 4.59
CA GLU A 105 -18.37 22.53 5.82
C GLU A 105 -18.40 21.00 5.60
N GLU A 106 -18.92 20.53 4.46
CA GLU A 106 -18.83 19.11 4.07
C GLU A 106 -17.36 18.68 3.95
N LEU A 107 -16.52 19.51 3.31
CA LEU A 107 -15.09 19.27 3.21
C LEU A 107 -14.40 19.22 4.57
N TYR A 108 -14.77 20.13 5.48
CA TYR A 108 -14.26 20.12 6.84
C TYR A 108 -14.68 18.84 7.58
N SER A 109 -15.92 18.39 7.42
CA SER A 109 -16.41 17.13 7.98
C SER A 109 -15.67 15.91 7.43
N ALA A 110 -15.36 15.90 6.13
CA ALA A 110 -14.52 14.86 5.52
C ALA A 110 -13.09 14.90 6.07
N GLY A 111 -12.52 16.10 6.27
CA GLY A 111 -11.23 16.27 6.93
C GLY A 111 -11.20 15.71 8.36
N LEU A 112 -12.26 15.94 9.14
CA LEU A 112 -12.41 15.36 10.48
C LEU A 112 -12.51 13.83 10.44
N ALA A 113 -13.20 13.26 9.46
CA ALA A 113 -13.25 11.81 9.27
C ALA A 113 -11.84 11.23 8.98
N ILE A 114 -11.03 11.92 8.17
CA ILE A 114 -9.63 11.53 7.95
C ILE A 114 -8.82 11.64 9.26
N ASP A 115 -8.97 12.72 10.01
CA ASP A 115 -8.27 12.91 11.30
C ASP A 115 -8.59 11.79 12.29
N GLN A 116 -9.87 11.44 12.41
CA GLN A 116 -10.32 10.35 13.28
C GLN A 116 -9.78 9.00 12.81
N PHE A 117 -9.79 8.73 11.50
CA PHE A 117 -9.18 7.54 10.92
C PHE A 117 -7.69 7.45 11.24
N LEU A 118 -6.94 8.54 11.05
CA LEU A 118 -5.49 8.56 11.33
C LEU A 118 -5.17 8.38 12.81
N LYS A 119 -6.00 8.93 13.72
CA LYS A 119 -5.86 8.71 15.18
C LYS A 119 -6.10 7.25 15.55
N HIS A 120 -7.18 6.65 15.05
CA HIS A 120 -7.45 5.24 15.28
C HIS A 120 -6.33 4.34 14.76
N ALA A 121 -5.82 4.63 13.56
CA ALA A 121 -4.72 3.87 12.98
C ALA A 121 -3.41 4.02 13.78
N GLU A 122 -3.14 5.19 14.37
CA GLU A 122 -2.02 5.40 15.28
C GLU A 122 -2.14 4.56 16.55
N GLU A 123 -3.35 4.50 17.13
CA GLU A 123 -3.62 3.70 18.33
C GLU A 123 -3.55 2.19 18.09
N GLU A 124 -4.03 1.73 16.93
CA GLU A 124 -4.11 0.31 16.59
C GLU A 124 -2.79 -0.26 16.05
N TYR A 125 -2.12 0.48 15.16
CA TYR A 125 -0.95 0.00 14.42
C TYR A 125 0.36 0.72 14.79
N GLY A 126 0.32 1.82 15.53
CA GLY A 126 1.51 2.59 15.90
C GLY A 126 2.34 3.04 14.69
N GLU A 127 3.67 2.90 14.78
CA GLU A 127 4.59 3.28 13.70
C GLU A 127 4.69 2.24 12.57
N SER A 128 4.04 1.08 12.70
CA SER A 128 4.15 0.00 11.70
C SER A 128 3.47 0.34 10.38
N VAL A 129 2.51 1.26 10.40
CA VAL A 129 1.75 1.70 9.24
C VAL A 129 1.85 3.20 9.11
N LYS A 130 2.20 3.65 7.90
CA LYS A 130 2.20 5.08 7.55
C LYS A 130 1.23 5.30 6.41
N TYR A 131 0.68 6.49 6.33
CA TYR A 131 -0.26 6.88 5.29
C TYR A 131 0.32 8.00 4.45
N LEU A 132 -0.04 8.00 3.18
CA LEU A 132 0.20 9.09 2.25
C LEU A 132 -1.13 9.72 1.86
N LEU A 133 -1.39 10.92 2.35
CA LEU A 133 -2.54 11.74 1.98
C LEU A 133 -2.15 12.66 0.83
N ILE A 134 -2.76 12.46 -0.33
CA ILE A 134 -2.50 13.25 -1.54
C ILE A 134 -3.70 14.15 -1.79
N ILE A 135 -3.48 15.46 -1.77
CA ILE A 135 -4.44 16.46 -2.23
C ILE A 135 -4.02 16.84 -3.65
N GLU A 136 -4.76 16.35 -4.64
CA GLU A 136 -4.48 16.54 -6.06
C GLU A 136 -5.47 17.54 -6.66
N GLY A 137 -5.01 18.69 -7.12
CA GLY A 137 -5.84 19.62 -7.86
C GLY A 137 -5.88 19.29 -9.35
N GLN A 138 -7.01 19.57 -9.99
CA GLN A 138 -7.27 19.36 -11.41
C GLN A 138 -7.76 20.65 -12.09
N ALA A 139 -7.57 20.73 -13.40
CA ALA A 139 -8.07 21.82 -14.24
C ALA A 139 -8.78 21.30 -15.50
N SER A 140 -9.63 22.14 -16.09
CA SER A 140 -10.32 21.87 -17.35
C SER A 140 -9.33 21.77 -18.50
N ASN A 141 -9.63 20.92 -19.48
CA ASN A 141 -8.84 20.84 -20.72
C ASN A 141 -9.29 21.92 -21.71
N ASP A 142 -8.99 23.18 -21.38
CA ASP A 142 -9.39 24.39 -22.11
C ASP A 142 -8.25 25.05 -22.90
N GLY A 143 -7.07 24.42 -22.93
CA GLY A 143 -5.88 24.96 -23.60
C GLY A 143 -5.16 26.07 -22.83
N TYR A 144 -5.55 26.36 -21.59
CA TYR A 144 -4.84 27.31 -20.75
C TYR A 144 -3.46 26.75 -20.33
N THR A 145 -2.40 27.50 -20.63
CA THR A 145 -1.00 27.07 -20.38
C THR A 145 -0.67 26.98 -18.89
N GLY A 146 -1.34 27.76 -18.04
CA GLY A 146 -1.16 27.77 -16.59
C GLY A 146 -2.01 26.74 -15.84
N ASN A 147 -2.55 25.71 -16.52
CA ASN A 147 -3.44 24.74 -15.88
C ASN A 147 -2.75 23.91 -14.79
N PHE A 148 -1.46 23.59 -14.92
CA PHE A 148 -0.70 22.92 -13.86
C PHE A 148 -0.60 23.80 -12.61
N ASP A 149 -0.19 25.06 -12.76
CA ASP A 149 -0.08 26.00 -11.64
C ASP A 149 -1.43 26.24 -10.96
N LEU A 150 -2.48 26.47 -11.76
CA LEU A 150 -3.84 26.69 -11.26
C LEU A 150 -4.34 25.49 -10.46
N SER A 151 -4.08 24.28 -10.96
CA SER A 151 -4.46 23.05 -10.28
C SER A 151 -3.71 22.88 -8.95
N TYR A 152 -2.41 23.18 -8.91
CA TYR A 152 -1.64 23.15 -7.66
C TYR A 152 -2.17 24.17 -6.65
N GLN A 153 -2.50 25.39 -7.09
CA GLN A 153 -3.08 26.41 -6.22
C GLN A 153 -4.43 25.98 -5.61
N ARG A 154 -5.26 25.26 -6.36
CA ARG A 154 -6.52 24.68 -5.84
C ARG A 154 -6.28 23.65 -4.75
N ALA A 155 -5.31 22.76 -4.94
CA ALA A 155 -4.92 21.80 -3.92
C ALA A 155 -4.37 22.51 -2.67
N LEU A 156 -3.54 23.53 -2.87
CA LEU A 156 -2.95 24.32 -1.80
C LEU A 156 -3.99 25.12 -1.02
N SER A 157 -5.02 25.66 -1.68
CA SER A 157 -6.07 26.41 -1.00
C SER A 157 -6.91 25.52 -0.07
N LEU A 158 -7.16 24.27 -0.47
CA LEU A 158 -7.79 23.27 0.41
C LEU A 158 -6.88 22.90 1.58
N TYR A 159 -5.59 22.65 1.33
CA TYR A 159 -4.64 22.34 2.40
C TYR A 159 -4.58 23.46 3.44
N ARG A 160 -4.49 24.72 2.99
CA ARG A 160 -4.51 25.91 3.86
C ARG A 160 -5.84 26.07 4.58
N TYR A 161 -6.95 25.77 3.92
CA TYR A 161 -8.26 25.79 4.55
C TYR A 161 -8.34 24.84 5.76
N PHE A 162 -7.83 23.62 5.64
CA PHE A 162 -7.75 22.71 6.77
C PHE A 162 -6.79 23.21 7.85
N GLN A 163 -5.55 23.50 7.48
CA GLN A 163 -4.50 23.81 8.45
C GLN A 163 -4.69 25.17 9.15
N ILE A 164 -4.97 26.22 8.38
CA ILE A 164 -4.95 27.61 8.85
C ILE A 164 -6.35 28.05 9.28
N ASN A 165 -7.36 27.86 8.43
CA ASN A 165 -8.71 28.36 8.71
C ASN A 165 -9.48 27.48 9.69
N ARG A 166 -9.21 26.17 9.71
CA ARG A 166 -9.91 25.19 10.55
C ARG A 166 -9.06 24.60 11.66
N HIS A 167 -7.78 24.94 11.73
CA HIS A 167 -6.83 24.40 12.71
C HIS A 167 -6.79 22.86 12.74
N LEU A 168 -6.97 22.23 11.57
CA LEU A 168 -6.95 20.80 11.37
C LEU A 168 -5.63 20.40 10.70
N ASP A 169 -4.68 19.90 11.49
CA ASP A 169 -3.41 19.41 10.96
C ASP A 169 -3.46 17.90 10.66
N LEU A 170 -3.53 17.57 9.37
CA LEU A 170 -3.48 16.19 8.89
C LEU A 170 -2.06 15.65 8.79
N LYS A 171 -1.04 16.53 8.83
CA LYS A 171 0.37 16.12 8.80
C LYS A 171 0.80 15.69 10.21
N ARG A 172 1.24 14.44 10.35
CA ARG A 172 1.71 13.87 11.63
C ARG A 172 2.65 12.69 11.39
N GLN A 173 3.15 12.07 12.46
CA GLN A 173 4.16 11.00 12.36
C GLN A 173 3.73 9.81 11.49
N ASN A 174 2.45 9.41 11.59
CA ASN A 174 1.89 8.30 10.80
C ASN A 174 1.26 8.75 9.46
N CYS A 175 1.30 10.03 9.09
CA CYS A 175 0.70 10.54 7.85
C CYS A 175 1.51 11.64 7.17
N GLU A 176 1.99 11.36 5.96
CA GLU A 176 2.62 12.33 5.07
C GLU A 176 1.56 12.97 4.16
N VAL A 177 1.55 14.30 4.07
CA VAL A 177 0.61 15.05 3.22
C VAL A 177 1.33 15.63 2.03
N LEU A 178 0.90 15.26 0.82
CA LEU A 178 1.39 15.80 -0.45
C LEU A 178 0.32 16.69 -1.10
N VAL A 179 0.72 17.87 -1.53
CA VAL A 179 -0.13 18.81 -2.27
C VAL A 179 0.40 18.85 -3.70
N CYS A 180 -0.44 18.43 -4.65
CA CYS A 180 -0.05 18.22 -6.04
C CYS A 180 -1.02 18.92 -6.99
N GLY A 181 -0.54 19.35 -8.16
CA GLY A 181 -1.36 19.82 -9.26
C GLY A 181 -1.12 18.97 -10.51
N SER A 182 -2.18 18.35 -11.04
CA SER A 182 -2.09 17.48 -12.23
C SER A 182 -2.59 18.14 -13.50
N GLY A 183 -3.02 19.40 -13.44
CA GLY A 183 -3.50 20.17 -14.59
C GLY A 183 -4.60 19.43 -15.36
N THR A 184 -4.32 19.13 -16.62
CA THR A 184 -5.22 18.42 -17.55
C THR A 184 -4.93 16.92 -17.67
N GLU A 185 -3.94 16.41 -16.94
CA GLU A 185 -3.41 15.04 -17.12
C GLU A 185 -3.73 14.09 -15.96
N GLY A 186 -4.39 14.58 -14.91
CA GLY A 186 -4.78 13.76 -13.77
C GLY A 186 -5.67 12.56 -14.12
N ALA A 187 -5.66 11.55 -13.27
CA ALA A 187 -6.59 10.41 -13.39
C ALA A 187 -8.01 10.80 -12.90
N LEU A 188 -9.01 9.95 -13.16
CA LEU A 188 -10.41 10.15 -12.72
C LEU A 188 -11.08 11.42 -13.27
N ARG A 189 -10.69 11.90 -14.45
CA ARG A 189 -11.31 13.07 -15.07
C ARG A 189 -12.73 12.76 -15.54
N ALA A 190 -13.62 13.74 -15.41
CA ALA A 190 -14.95 13.68 -15.97
C ALA A 190 -14.89 13.83 -17.49
N TYR A 191 -15.62 12.99 -18.22
CA TYR A 191 -15.76 13.05 -19.67
C TYR A 191 -17.07 13.71 -20.10
N PRO A 192 -17.12 14.36 -21.28
CA PRO A 192 -16.01 14.53 -22.24
C PRO A 192 -14.95 15.50 -21.72
N ASP A 193 -13.67 15.19 -21.87
CA ASP A 193 -12.58 16.02 -21.35
C ASP A 193 -12.13 17.07 -22.39
N ASN A 194 -12.92 18.14 -22.49
CA ASN A 194 -12.75 19.21 -23.46
C ASN A 194 -12.98 20.58 -22.79
N ALA A 195 -12.80 21.65 -23.57
CA ALA A 195 -12.85 23.02 -23.07
C ALA A 195 -14.22 23.43 -22.50
N SER A 196 -15.32 22.79 -22.92
CA SER A 196 -16.65 23.09 -22.40
C SER A 196 -16.97 22.36 -21.09
N ASN A 197 -16.14 21.39 -20.68
CA ASN A 197 -16.34 20.65 -19.44
C ASN A 197 -15.58 21.26 -18.26
N THR A 198 -16.32 21.99 -17.43
CA THR A 198 -15.80 22.61 -16.21
C THR A 198 -15.79 21.67 -15.00
N LYS A 199 -16.30 20.43 -15.12
CA LYS A 199 -16.35 19.47 -13.99
C LYS A 199 -14.96 19.04 -13.48
N ASN A 200 -13.93 19.20 -14.31
CA ASN A 200 -12.54 18.91 -13.95
C ASN A 200 -11.84 20.07 -13.22
N GLN A 201 -12.54 21.18 -12.97
CA GLN A 201 -12.02 22.30 -12.19
C GLN A 201 -12.20 22.03 -10.70
N ARG A 202 -11.50 21.04 -10.16
CA ARG A 202 -11.72 20.52 -8.80
C ARG A 202 -10.42 20.10 -8.13
N PHE A 203 -10.53 19.48 -6.96
CA PHE A 203 -9.47 18.68 -6.38
C PHE A 203 -10.00 17.28 -6.05
N LEU A 204 -9.08 16.36 -5.83
CA LEU A 204 -9.30 15.01 -5.34
C LEU A 204 -8.44 14.83 -4.08
N ILE A 205 -8.95 14.05 -3.14
CA ILE A 205 -8.20 13.63 -1.96
C ILE A 205 -8.04 12.11 -2.07
N HIS A 206 -6.79 11.66 -2.00
CA HIS A 206 -6.44 10.24 -2.00
C HIS A 206 -5.70 9.87 -0.73
N ILE A 207 -6.01 8.69 -0.17
CA ILE A 207 -5.29 8.12 0.96
C ILE A 207 -4.73 6.77 0.52
N LEU A 208 -3.43 6.59 0.72
CA LEU A 208 -2.71 5.37 0.39
C LEU A 208 -1.96 4.85 1.62
N PRO A 209 -1.98 3.53 1.89
CA PRO A 209 -1.06 2.95 2.85
C PRO A 209 0.36 2.94 2.28
N LYS A 210 1.32 3.26 3.12
CA LYS A 210 2.74 3.02 2.90
C LYS A 210 3.14 1.85 3.80
N PRO A 211 3.12 0.61 3.30
CA PRO A 211 3.60 -0.53 4.07
C PRO A 211 5.08 -0.28 4.41
N GLY A 212 5.40 -0.27 5.71
CA GLY A 212 6.78 -0.23 6.17
C GLY A 212 7.50 -1.55 5.92
N ILE A 213 8.80 -1.60 6.24
CA ILE A 213 9.49 -2.89 6.40
C ILE A 213 8.90 -3.51 7.67
N ILE A 214 8.16 -4.59 7.50
CA ILE A 214 7.64 -5.39 8.62
C ILE A 214 8.80 -6.29 9.04
N ASN A 215 9.46 -5.95 10.16
CA ASN A 215 10.53 -6.79 10.74
C ASN A 215 9.95 -7.92 11.60
#